data_AF-A0A317Z585-F1
#
_entry.id   AF-A0A317Z585-F1
#
_cell.length_a   1.000
_cell.length_b   1.000
_cell.length_c   1.000
_cell.angle_alpha   90.00
_cell.angle_beta   90.00
_cell.angle_gamma   90.00
#
_symmetry.space_group_name_H-M   'P 1'
#
loop_
_entity.id
_entity.type
_entity.pdbx_description
1 polymer ?
#
loop_
_entity_poly.entity_id
_entity_poly.type
_entity_poly.pdbx_seq_one_letter_code
_entity_poly.pdbx_strand_id
1 'polypeptide(L)'
;LFPDTDPQFKDADSKKLLTEAYAEVQKEGYVINNIDATIIAEKPKFRPYIDEMRAIIAGLFAVDIKRVNVKATTSEKLGFTGRQEGIAAQAIVSLTATT
;
A
#
# COMPACT_ATOMS: atom_id res chain seq x y z
N LEU A 1 -16.02 -0.71 3.27
CA LEU A 1 -15.81 -2.14 2.97
C LEU A 1 -15.53 -2.93 4.25
N PHE A 2 -14.63 -2.46 5.12
CA PHE A 2 -14.30 -3.14 6.39
C PHE A 2 -14.47 -2.17 7.56
N PRO A 3 -15.63 -2.14 8.24
CA PRO A 3 -15.83 -1.27 9.41
C PRO A 3 -15.03 -1.78 10.62
N ASP A 4 -14.28 -0.89 11.27
CA ASP A 4 -13.41 -1.21 12.42
C ASP A 4 -14.18 -1.66 13.68
N THR A 5 -15.50 -1.46 13.71
CA THR A 5 -16.38 -1.93 14.78
C THR A 5 -16.79 -3.39 14.61
N ASP A 6 -16.50 -4.00 13.46
CA ASP A 6 -16.88 -5.36 13.19
C ASP A 6 -15.78 -6.33 13.67
N PRO A 7 -16.07 -7.20 14.65
CA PRO A 7 -15.09 -8.09 15.25
C PRO A 7 -14.40 -9.02 14.23
N GLN A 8 -15.02 -9.27 13.08
CA GLN A 8 -14.47 -10.17 12.07
C GLN A 8 -13.19 -9.63 11.39
N PHE A 9 -12.97 -8.31 11.42
CA PHE A 9 -11.77 -7.68 10.84
C PHE A 9 -10.69 -7.35 11.87
N LYS A 10 -10.97 -7.58 13.16
CA LYS A 10 -9.97 -7.44 14.21
C LYS A 10 -8.85 -8.46 13.97
N ASP A 11 -7.62 -7.99 13.90
CA ASP A 11 -6.42 -8.79 13.60
C ASP A 11 -6.41 -9.46 12.20
N ALA A 12 -7.27 -9.00 11.27
CA ALA A 12 -7.26 -9.50 9.91
C ALA A 12 -5.95 -9.15 9.19
N ASP A 13 -5.44 -10.08 8.39
CA ASP A 13 -4.30 -9.84 7.51
C ASP A 13 -4.67 -8.74 6.50
N SER A 14 -3.99 -7.59 6.57
CA SER A 14 -4.25 -6.45 5.68
C SER A 14 -4.12 -6.81 4.20
N LYS A 15 -3.35 -7.85 3.84
CA LYS A 15 -3.26 -8.33 2.45
C LYS A 15 -4.59 -8.90 1.96
N LYS A 16 -5.35 -9.57 2.83
CA LYS A 16 -6.68 -10.10 2.49
C LYS A 16 -7.67 -8.95 2.28
N LEU A 17 -7.68 -7.98 3.19
CA LEU A 17 -8.51 -6.77 3.07
C LEU A 17 -8.21 -6.02 1.76
N LEU A 18 -6.93 -5.89 1.42
CA LEU A 18 -6.51 -5.24 0.18
C LEU A 18 -6.94 -6.00 -1.08
N THR A 19 -6.90 -7.33 -1.04
CA THR A 19 -7.35 -8.19 -2.13
C THR A 19 -8.86 -8.09 -2.33
N GLU A 20 -9.64 -8.06 -1.25
CA GLU A 20 -11.09 -7.87 -1.31
C GLU A 20 -11.46 -6.46 -1.81
N ALA A 21 -10.76 -5.42 -1.36
CA ALA A 21 -10.95 -4.07 -1.88
C ALA A 21 -10.68 -3.99 -3.39
N TYR A 22 -9.64 -4.68 -3.88
CA TYR A 22 -9.36 -4.73 -5.31
C TYR A 22 -10.42 -5.52 -6.09
N ALA A 23 -10.97 -6.59 -5.51
CA ALA A 23 -12.06 -7.34 -6.13
C ALA A 23 -13.29 -6.44 -6.39
N GLU A 24 -13.62 -5.51 -5.49
CA GLU A 24 -14.69 -4.52 -5.73
C GLU A 24 -14.34 -3.57 -6.89
N VAL A 25 -13.09 -3.11 -6.99
CA VAL A 25 -12.63 -2.29 -8.13
C VAL A 25 -12.77 -3.04 -9.46
N GLN A 26 -12.45 -4.34 -9.47
CA GLN A 26 -12.58 -5.18 -10.65
C GLN A 26 -14.04 -5.42 -11.05
N LYS A 27 -14.97 -5.54 -10.08
CA LYS A 27 -16.42 -5.64 -10.35
C LYS A 27 -16.96 -4.42 -11.08
N GLU A 28 -16.43 -3.25 -10.76
CA GLU A 28 -16.74 -1.98 -11.44
C GLU A 28 -16.07 -1.85 -12.82
N GLY A 29 -15.36 -2.88 -13.28
CA GLY A 29 -14.76 -2.92 -14.60
C GLY A 29 -13.45 -2.15 -14.71
N TYR A 30 -12.69 -1.99 -13.63
CA TYR A 30 -11.37 -1.36 -13.64
C TYR A 30 -10.24 -2.32 -13.28
N VAL A 31 -9.05 -2.03 -13.82
CA VAL A 31 -7.80 -2.72 -13.48
C VAL A 31 -6.70 -1.72 -13.15
N ILE A 32 -5.74 -2.15 -12.32
CA ILE A 32 -4.60 -1.30 -11.95
C ILE A 32 -3.66 -1.10 -13.15
N ASN A 33 -3.42 0.17 -13.48
CA ASN A 33 -2.39 0.57 -14.41
C ASN A 33 -1.01 0.62 -13.72
N ASN A 34 -0.89 1.41 -12.64
CA ASN A 34 0.33 1.51 -11.85
C ASN A 34 0.07 1.98 -10.41
N ILE A 35 1.04 1.72 -9.53
CA ILE A 35 1.03 2.07 -8.10
C ILE A 35 2.34 2.78 -7.74
N ASP A 36 2.23 3.87 -7.00
CA ASP A 36 3.35 4.54 -6.35
C ASP A 36 3.03 4.78 -4.87
N ALA A 37 3.85 4.23 -3.99
CA ALA A 37 3.68 4.33 -2.54
C ALA A 37 4.90 4.96 -1.86
N THR A 38 4.66 5.81 -0.87
CA THR A 38 5.69 6.48 -0.06
C THR A 38 5.50 6.12 1.41
N ILE A 39 6.53 5.57 2.03
CA ILE A 39 6.64 5.40 3.47
C ILE A 39 7.36 6.64 4.04
N ILE A 40 6.76 7.29 5.03
CA ILE A 40 7.32 8.47 5.70
C ILE A 40 7.65 8.06 7.13
N ALA A 41 8.93 7.84 7.40
CA ALA A 41 9.42 7.33 8.66
C ALA A 41 10.87 7.79 8.91
N GLU A 42 11.16 8.26 10.13
CA GLU A 42 12.54 8.60 10.51
C GLU A 42 13.41 7.34 10.68
N LYS A 43 12.82 6.26 11.22
CA LYS A 43 13.42 4.93 11.43
C LYS A 43 12.34 3.84 11.37
N PRO A 44 12.68 2.58 11.06
CA PRO A 44 13.99 2.08 10.60
C PRO A 44 14.27 2.44 9.13
N LYS A 45 15.42 2.00 8.60
CA LYS A 45 15.70 2.09 7.15
C LYS A 45 14.86 1.06 6.39
N PHE A 46 14.04 1.52 5.45
CA PHE A 46 13.16 0.65 4.67
C PHE A 46 13.80 0.06 3.42
N ARG A 47 14.91 0.64 2.90
CA ARG A 47 15.56 0.20 1.65
C ARG A 47 15.77 -1.32 1.53
N PRO A 48 16.21 -2.05 2.58
CA PRO A 48 16.40 -3.50 2.50
C PRO A 48 15.11 -4.29 2.20
N TYR A 49 13.94 -3.72 2.49
CA TYR A 49 12.64 -4.38 2.38
C TYR A 49 11.82 -3.92 1.16
N ILE A 50 12.22 -2.83 0.51
CA ILE A 50 11.44 -2.21 -0.58
C ILE A 50 11.16 -3.18 -1.73
N ASP A 51 12.15 -3.96 -2.15
CA ASP A 51 11.98 -4.87 -3.29
C ASP A 51 11.03 -6.04 -2.94
N GLU A 52 11.05 -6.52 -1.70
CA GLU A 52 10.09 -7.50 -1.21
C GLU A 52 8.68 -6.91 -1.13
N MET A 53 8.52 -5.69 -0.62
CA MET A 53 7.23 -4.99 -0.57
C MET A 53 6.63 -4.84 -1.98
N ARG A 54 7.45 -4.43 -2.95
CA ARG A 54 7.04 -4.31 -4.36
C ARG A 54 6.57 -5.65 -4.92
N ALA A 55 7.32 -6.73 -4.66
CA ALA A 55 6.97 -8.06 -5.12
C ALA A 55 5.65 -8.57 -4.51
N ILE A 56 5.45 -8.36 -3.20
CA ILE A 56 4.21 -8.72 -2.51
C ILE A 56 3.04 -7.95 -3.13
N ILE A 57 3.14 -6.62 -3.25
CA ILE A 57 2.08 -5.77 -3.81
C ILE A 57 1.76 -6.17 -5.26
N ALA A 58 2.79 -6.39 -6.08
CA ALA A 58 2.63 -6.84 -7.47
C ALA A 58 1.89 -8.19 -7.54
N GLY A 59 2.26 -9.13 -6.66
CA GLY A 59 1.60 -10.44 -6.55
C GLY A 59 0.14 -10.35 -6.12
N LEU A 60 -0.18 -9.51 -5.12
CA LEU A 60 -1.55 -9.32 -4.63
C LEU A 60 -2.50 -8.81 -5.72
N PHE A 61 -2.01 -7.93 -6.59
CA PHE A 61 -2.81 -7.31 -7.64
C PHE A 61 -2.64 -7.96 -9.02
N ALA A 62 -1.82 -9.01 -9.12
CA ALA A 62 -1.47 -9.67 -10.38
C ALA A 62 -0.97 -8.69 -11.47
N VAL A 63 -0.13 -7.73 -11.09
CA VAL A 63 0.48 -6.76 -12.02
C VAL A 63 1.99 -7.01 -12.15
N ASP A 64 2.58 -6.54 -13.26
CA ASP A 64 4.03 -6.53 -13.40
C ASP A 64 4.67 -5.65 -12.31
N ILE A 65 5.72 -6.15 -11.65
CA ILE A 65 6.47 -5.43 -10.62
C ILE A 65 7.03 -4.07 -11.10
N LYS A 66 7.24 -3.90 -12.42
CA LYS A 66 7.63 -2.62 -13.03
C LYS A 66 6.55 -1.54 -12.91
N ARG A 67 5.29 -1.92 -12.68
CA ARG A 67 4.15 -1.02 -12.44
C ARG A 67 4.00 -0.65 -10.96
N VAL A 68 4.85 -1.18 -10.09
CA VAL A 68 4.79 -0.96 -8.63
C VAL A 68 6.07 -0.27 -8.17
N ASN A 69 5.92 0.93 -7.63
CA ASN A 69 6.98 1.65 -6.95
C ASN A 69 6.67 1.79 -5.46
N VAL A 70 7.68 1.54 -4.62
CA VAL A 70 7.64 1.84 -3.19
C VAL A 70 8.91 2.62 -2.86
N LYS A 71 8.74 3.79 -2.26
CA LYS A 71 9.84 4.65 -1.81
C LYS A 71 9.68 4.96 -0.33
N ALA A 72 10.77 5.35 0.31
CA ALA A 72 10.77 5.78 1.69
C ALA A 72 11.53 7.10 1.83
N THR A 73 11.02 7.98 2.68
CA THR A 73 11.66 9.25 3.02
C THR A 73 11.54 9.51 4.51
N THR A 74 12.48 10.28 5.04
CA THR A 74 12.41 10.90 6.37
C THR A 74 11.61 12.19 6.30
N SER A 75 11.20 12.68 7.47
CA SER A 75 10.62 14.03 7.61
C SER A 75 11.66 15.03 8.15
N GLU A 76 12.95 14.71 8.00
CA GLU A 76 14.06 15.52 8.52
C GLU A 76 13.90 15.91 10.00
N LYS A 77 13.45 14.96 10.84
CA LYS A 77 13.13 15.18 12.27
C LYS A 77 11.99 16.17 12.55
N LEU A 78 11.22 16.57 11.53
CA LEU A 78 10.05 17.44 11.67
C LEU A 78 8.76 16.62 11.84
N GLY A 79 7.83 17.15 12.63
CA GLY A 79 6.52 16.54 12.85
C GLY A 79 6.56 15.23 13.63
N PHE A 80 5.42 14.55 13.72
CA PHE A 80 5.27 13.32 14.52
C PHE A 80 6.11 12.16 13.95
N THR A 81 6.19 12.05 12.62
CA THR A 81 7.04 11.05 11.92
C THR A 81 8.52 11.29 12.21
N GLY A 82 8.97 12.55 12.18
CA GLY A 82 10.34 12.94 12.52
C GLY A 82 10.69 12.71 14.00
N ARG A 83 9.73 12.89 14.90
CA ARG A 83 9.86 12.56 16.34
C ARG A 83 9.72 11.07 16.66
N GLN A 84 9.54 10.22 15.65
CA GLN A 84 9.37 8.76 15.81
C GLN A 84 8.15 8.35 16.63
N GLU A 85 7.10 9.18 16.64
CA GLU A 85 5.83 8.89 17.31
C GLU A 85 4.92 7.99 16.45
N GLY A 86 5.23 7.88 15.15
CA GLY A 86 4.50 7.05 14.21
C GLY A 86 5.14 7.04 12.82
N ILE A 87 4.52 6.27 11.93
CA ILE A 87 4.88 6.17 10.51
C ILE A 87 3.65 6.55 9.72
N ALA A 88 3.84 7.33 8.65
CA ALA A 88 2.80 7.60 7.67
C ALA A 88 3.07 6.86 6.36
N ALA A 89 2.01 6.53 5.63
CA ALA A 89 2.10 5.96 4.30
C ALA A 89 1.15 6.71 3.36
N GLN A 90 1.61 6.94 2.13
CA GLN A 90 0.82 7.52 1.06
C GLN A 90 0.87 6.58 -0.14
N ALA A 91 -0.25 6.41 -0.84
CA ALA A 91 -0.32 5.61 -2.05
C ALA A 91 -1.16 6.32 -3.10
N ILE A 92 -0.65 6.32 -4.34
CA ILE A 92 -1.33 6.85 -5.52
C ILE A 92 -1.45 5.69 -6.50
N VAL A 93 -2.66 5.44 -6.98
CA VAL A 93 -2.98 4.34 -7.88
C VAL A 93 -3.71 4.88 -9.10
N SER A 94 -3.21 4.53 -10.28
CA SER A 94 -3.90 4.81 -11.55
C SER A 94 -4.66 3.55 -11.98
N LEU A 95 -5.91 3.73 -12.38
CA LEU A 95 -6.77 2.67 -12.92
C LEU A 95 -7.05 2.92 -14.40
N THR A 96 -7.31 1.84 -15.14
CA THR A 96 -7.87 1.91 -16.48
C THR A 96 -9.12 1.03 -16.56
N ALA A 97 -10.07 1.40 -17.41
CA ALA A 97 -11.24 0.56 -17.65
C ALA A 97 -10.80 -0.72 -18.39
N THR A 98 -11.38 -1.84 -17.99
CA THR A 98 -11.35 -3.11 -18.71
C THR A 98 -12.36 -2.97 -19.84
N THR A 99 -11.86 -2.84 -21.07
CA THR A 99 -12.70 -2.71 -22.26
C THR A 99 -13.32 -4.05 -22.63
#